data_AF-I0J0F3-F1
#
_entry.id   AF-I0J0F3-F1
#
_cell.length_a   1.000
_cell.length_b   1.000
_cell.length_c   1.000
_cell.angle_alpha   90.00
_cell.angle_beta   90.00
_cell.angle_gamma   90.00
#
_symmetry.space_group_name_H-M   'P 1'
#
loop_
_entity.id
_entity.type
_entity.pdbx_description
1 polymer ?
#
loop_
_entity_poly.entity_id
_entity_poly.type
_entity_poly.pdbx_seq_one_letter_code
_entity_poly.pdbx_strand_id
1 'polypeptide(L)'
;RIEFDEEKTSVIDHHNYDVSDPGQHTLIVAESQNLLKAPTIVGKSTLNPILFRGVGMVADPDNPLVLDILTGSSTSYSFFPDKAITQYPHAVGKNTLLIAGLQARNNARVVFSGSLDFFSDAFFNSAVQKASPGSARYSKTGNYELAVALSRWVFKEEGVLRVGAVAHHRVGETQPPTAYTITDLVEYSIVIEKLSEGKWVPFDGDDIQLEFVRIDPFVRTFLKKNGGKYSVQFKLPDVYGVFQFKVDYNRLGYTHLYSTTQVSVRPLQHTQYER
;
A
#
# COMPACT_ATOMS: atom_id res chain seq x y z
N ARG A 1 -2.95 4.31 15.51
CA ARG A 1 -4.37 4.76 15.41
C ARG A 1 -4.46 5.96 14.47
N ILE A 2 -5.64 6.28 13.93
CA ILE A 2 -5.92 7.57 13.27
C ILE A 2 -6.79 8.38 14.23
N GLU A 3 -6.40 9.63 14.49
CA GLU A 3 -7.07 10.53 15.42
C GLU A 3 -7.48 11.79 14.68
N PHE A 4 -8.78 12.09 14.71
CA PHE A 4 -9.31 13.35 14.20
C PHE A 4 -9.14 14.44 15.25
N ASP A 5 -8.96 15.66 14.77
CA ASP A 5 -8.98 16.85 15.60
C ASP A 5 -10.40 17.17 16.12
N GLU A 6 -10.51 18.13 17.02
CA GLU A 6 -11.77 18.51 17.67
C GLU A 6 -12.82 19.06 16.68
N GLU A 7 -14.10 18.95 17.06
CA GLU A 7 -15.19 19.58 16.31
C GLU A 7 -14.94 21.09 16.19
N LYS A 8 -15.22 21.67 15.01
CA LYS A 8 -15.01 23.09 14.65
C LYS A 8 -13.55 23.51 14.44
N THR A 9 -12.60 22.57 14.48
CA THR A 9 -11.27 22.81 13.92
C THR A 9 -11.32 22.75 12.40
N SER A 10 -10.35 23.37 11.75
CA SER A 10 -10.10 23.23 10.32
C SER A 10 -8.60 23.18 10.09
N VAL A 11 -8.18 22.51 9.03
CA VAL A 11 -6.84 22.73 8.49
C VAL A 11 -6.79 24.16 7.95
N ILE A 12 -5.77 24.90 8.38
CA ILE A 12 -5.49 26.29 8.02
C ILE A 12 -4.09 26.35 7.42
N ASP A 13 -3.94 27.04 6.30
CA ASP A 13 -2.63 27.32 5.70
C ASP A 13 -2.61 28.70 5.03
N HIS A 14 -1.89 29.64 5.63
CA HIS A 14 -1.82 31.01 5.12
C HIS A 14 -0.92 31.16 3.88
N HIS A 15 -0.21 30.11 3.45
CA HIS A 15 0.65 30.14 2.27
C HIS A 15 0.05 29.42 1.06
N ASN A 16 -0.73 28.35 1.30
CA ASN A 16 -1.28 27.50 0.24
C ASN A 16 -2.81 27.45 0.27
N TYR A 17 -3.46 28.61 0.29
CA TYR A 17 -4.91 28.72 0.16
C TYR A 17 -5.31 29.18 -1.24
N ASP A 18 -6.52 28.82 -1.66
CA ASP A 18 -7.07 29.22 -2.96
C ASP A 18 -7.56 30.67 -2.93
N VAL A 19 -7.45 31.39 -4.06
CA VAL A 19 -7.97 32.76 -4.21
C VAL A 19 -9.48 32.92 -3.92
N SER A 20 -10.23 31.82 -4.00
CA SER A 20 -11.67 31.77 -3.71
C SER A 20 -12.00 31.55 -2.22
N ASP A 21 -10.99 31.47 -1.35
CA ASP A 21 -11.18 31.35 0.10
C ASP A 21 -11.96 32.55 0.69
N PRO A 22 -12.86 32.34 1.67
CA PRO A 22 -13.66 33.41 2.28
C PRO A 22 -12.88 34.36 3.20
N GLY A 23 -11.57 34.17 3.39
CA GLY A 23 -10.68 35.03 4.18
C GLY A 23 -10.16 34.39 5.47
N GLN A 24 -10.54 33.15 5.78
CA GLN A 24 -10.04 32.41 6.95
C GLN A 24 -8.86 31.47 6.61
N HIS A 25 -8.49 31.38 5.33
CA HIS A 25 -7.40 30.54 4.80
C HIS A 25 -7.60 29.05 5.14
N THR A 26 -8.84 28.58 4.98
CA THR A 26 -9.29 27.21 5.30
C THR A 26 -9.53 26.37 4.04
N LEU A 27 -9.61 26.99 2.86
CA LEU A 27 -9.64 26.32 1.57
C LEU A 27 -8.21 26.06 1.09
N ILE A 28 -7.72 24.87 1.42
CA ILE A 28 -6.33 24.46 1.21
C ILE A 28 -6.14 23.94 -0.21
N VAL A 29 -5.06 24.40 -0.85
CA VAL A 29 -4.57 23.87 -2.12
C VAL A 29 -3.44 22.89 -1.82
N ALA A 30 -3.77 21.60 -1.79
CA ALA A 30 -2.81 20.53 -1.60
C ALA A 30 -2.14 20.16 -2.93
N GLU A 31 -0.82 20.20 -2.94
CA GLU A 31 -0.02 19.87 -4.12
C GLU A 31 0.12 18.36 -4.31
N SER A 32 0.23 17.90 -5.56
CA SER A 32 0.41 16.49 -5.88
C SER A 32 1.71 15.89 -5.31
N GLN A 33 2.70 16.71 -4.97
CA GLN A 33 3.92 16.29 -4.28
C GLN A 33 3.69 15.75 -2.86
N ASN A 34 2.56 16.12 -2.23
CA ASN A 34 2.18 15.65 -0.89
C ASN A 34 1.40 14.32 -0.93
N LEU A 35 1.10 13.80 -2.12
CA LEU A 35 0.45 12.52 -2.28
C LEU A 35 1.41 11.37 -2.01
N LEU A 36 0.86 10.29 -1.48
CA LEU A 36 1.51 9.00 -1.41
C LEU A 36 1.92 8.55 -2.81
N LYS A 37 3.21 8.21 -2.97
CA LYS A 37 3.78 7.74 -4.24
C LYS A 37 3.42 6.27 -4.49
N ALA A 38 2.13 5.99 -4.65
CA ALA A 38 1.59 4.65 -4.88
C ALA A 38 0.54 4.68 -6.00
N PRO A 39 0.94 4.41 -7.27
CA PRO A 39 0.04 4.52 -8.42
C PRO A 39 -1.22 3.63 -8.33
N THR A 40 -1.14 2.54 -7.56
CA THR A 40 -2.26 1.64 -7.27
C THR A 40 -3.35 2.28 -6.39
N ILE A 41 -3.00 3.30 -5.60
CA ILE A 41 -3.91 4.01 -4.68
C ILE A 41 -4.35 5.33 -5.28
N VAL A 42 -3.40 6.17 -5.73
CA VAL A 42 -3.68 7.56 -6.17
C VAL A 42 -3.88 7.68 -7.69
N GLY A 43 -3.75 6.58 -8.42
CA GLY A 43 -3.80 6.56 -9.89
C GLY A 43 -2.44 6.80 -10.55
N LYS A 44 -2.37 6.57 -11.86
CA LYS A 44 -1.12 6.65 -12.66
C LYS A 44 -0.89 8.02 -13.29
N SER A 45 -1.92 8.83 -13.39
CA SER A 45 -1.89 10.13 -14.07
C SER A 45 -1.33 11.19 -13.13
N THR A 46 -0.59 12.16 -13.69
CA THR A 46 -0.22 13.37 -12.95
C THR A 46 -1.47 14.17 -12.64
N LEU A 47 -1.69 14.49 -11.37
CA LEU A 47 -2.85 15.25 -10.90
C LEU A 47 -2.52 16.74 -10.83
N ASN A 48 -3.49 17.56 -11.19
CA ASN A 48 -3.51 18.99 -10.85
C ASN A 48 -3.64 19.17 -9.33
N PRO A 49 -3.38 20.39 -8.80
CA PRO A 49 -3.60 20.65 -7.38
C PRO A 49 -5.02 20.31 -6.93
N ILE A 50 -5.11 19.90 -5.67
CA ILE A 50 -6.33 19.38 -5.04
C ILE A 50 -6.86 20.43 -4.07
N LEU A 51 -8.15 20.69 -4.10
CA LEU A 51 -8.82 21.51 -3.10
C LEU A 51 -9.30 20.66 -1.93
N PHE A 52 -9.05 21.14 -0.72
CA PHE A 52 -9.46 20.49 0.52
C PHE A 52 -9.98 21.53 1.51
N ARG A 53 -11.10 21.24 2.16
CA ARG A 53 -11.64 22.05 3.25
C ARG A 53 -12.27 21.14 4.29
N GLY A 54 -11.69 21.07 5.48
CA GLY A 54 -12.11 20.13 6.51
C GLY A 54 -11.14 20.03 7.67
N VAL A 55 -11.35 19.01 8.50
CA VAL A 55 -10.56 18.75 9.70
C VAL A 55 -9.24 18.04 9.37
N GLY A 56 -8.21 18.31 10.15
CA GLY A 56 -6.97 17.55 10.11
C GLY A 56 -7.08 16.25 10.90
N MET A 57 -6.25 15.28 10.55
CA MET A 57 -6.04 14.08 11.37
C MET A 57 -4.55 13.80 11.55
N VAL A 58 -4.22 13.03 12.58
CA VAL A 58 -2.85 12.54 12.83
C VAL A 58 -2.90 11.02 12.89
N ALA A 59 -1.83 10.39 12.39
CA ALA A 59 -1.60 8.96 12.56
C ALA A 59 -0.49 8.71 13.57
N ASP A 60 -0.66 7.62 14.30
CA ASP A 60 0.39 7.03 15.13
C ASP A 60 1.56 6.54 14.25
N PRO A 61 2.78 7.09 14.40
CA PRO A 61 3.94 6.73 13.57
C PRO A 61 4.33 5.25 13.69
N ASP A 62 4.01 4.61 14.81
CA ASP A 62 4.38 3.21 15.07
C ASP A 62 3.40 2.22 14.45
N ASN A 63 2.32 2.69 13.82
CA ASN A 63 1.33 1.81 13.19
C ASN A 63 1.69 1.48 11.73
N PRO A 64 2.19 0.27 11.42
CA PRO A 64 2.64 -0.08 10.07
C PRO A 64 1.50 -0.29 9.06
N LEU A 65 0.24 -0.24 9.51
CA LEU A 65 -0.94 -0.51 8.68
C LEU A 65 -1.59 0.78 8.13
N VAL A 66 -1.21 1.94 8.65
CA VAL A 66 -1.74 3.24 8.23
C VAL A 66 -0.95 3.77 7.04
N LEU A 67 -1.66 4.40 6.12
CA LEU A 67 -1.13 4.98 4.90
C LEU A 67 -1.46 6.46 4.86
N ASP A 68 -0.43 7.29 4.74
CA ASP A 68 -0.58 8.74 4.64
C ASP A 68 -0.85 9.10 3.17
N ILE A 69 -2.11 9.06 2.75
CA ILE A 69 -2.49 9.20 1.33
C ILE A 69 -2.26 10.62 0.82
N LEU A 70 -2.74 11.62 1.56
CA LEU A 70 -2.54 13.03 1.24
C LEU A 70 -2.23 13.79 2.53
N THR A 71 -1.05 14.41 2.56
CA THR A 71 -0.61 15.22 3.70
C THR A 71 -0.72 16.72 3.43
N GLY A 72 -0.79 17.49 4.51
CA GLY A 72 -0.72 18.94 4.50
C GLY A 72 0.67 19.44 4.07
N SER A 73 0.75 20.74 3.77
CA SER A 73 2.02 21.40 3.51
C SER A 73 2.84 21.53 4.80
N SER A 74 4.11 21.90 4.69
CA SER A 74 4.95 22.22 5.85
C SER A 74 4.47 23.44 6.65
N THR A 75 3.58 24.27 6.10
CA THR A 75 3.04 25.48 6.74
C THR A 75 1.60 25.32 7.24
N SER A 76 0.97 24.17 6.95
CA SER A 76 -0.37 23.87 7.41
C SER A 76 -0.41 23.50 8.89
N TYR A 77 -1.50 23.83 9.56
CA TYR A 77 -1.79 23.39 10.92
C TYR A 77 -3.31 23.25 11.10
N SER A 78 -3.75 22.44 12.06
CA SER A 78 -5.17 22.25 12.36
C SER A 78 -5.51 22.91 13.69
N PHE A 79 -6.43 23.88 13.68
CA PHE A 79 -6.88 24.59 14.88
C PHE A 79 -8.26 25.24 14.66
N PHE A 80 -8.82 25.86 15.70
CA PHE A 80 -10.02 26.69 15.62
C PHE A 80 -9.74 27.99 14.85
N PRO A 81 -10.39 28.27 13.71
CA PRO A 81 -10.09 29.45 12.89
C PRO A 81 -10.34 30.79 13.61
N ASP A 82 -11.34 30.84 14.49
CA ASP A 82 -11.78 32.07 15.15
C ASP A 82 -11.14 32.28 16.54
N LYS A 83 -10.22 31.41 16.98
CA LYS A 83 -9.61 31.50 18.30
C LYS A 83 -8.10 31.69 18.20
N ALA A 84 -7.55 32.50 19.10
CA ALA A 84 -6.10 32.60 19.26
C ALA A 84 -5.51 31.25 19.69
N ILE A 85 -4.34 30.91 19.14
CA ILE A 85 -3.62 29.69 19.49
C ILE A 85 -3.02 29.85 20.89
N THR A 86 -3.57 29.13 21.86
CA THR A 86 -3.08 29.11 23.25
C THR A 86 -2.33 27.83 23.60
N GLN A 87 -2.57 26.76 22.85
CA GLN A 87 -1.97 25.44 23.04
C GLN A 87 -1.32 24.98 21.75
N TYR A 88 -0.40 24.01 21.84
CA TYR A 88 0.19 23.40 20.66
C TYR A 88 -0.92 22.73 19.83
N PRO A 89 -1.09 23.08 18.54
CA PRO A 89 -2.14 22.50 17.71
C PRO A 89 -1.97 20.99 17.54
N HIS A 90 -3.08 20.27 17.36
CA HIS A 90 -3.07 18.80 17.31
C HIS A 90 -2.26 18.26 16.12
N ALA A 91 -2.46 18.86 14.94
CA ALA A 91 -1.72 18.54 13.73
C ALA A 91 -0.98 19.79 13.23
N VAL A 92 0.34 19.66 13.02
CA VAL A 92 1.21 20.76 12.57
C VAL A 92 2.16 20.27 11.48
N GLY A 93 2.31 21.09 10.45
CA GLY A 93 3.19 20.87 9.31
C GLY A 93 2.77 19.64 8.51
N LYS A 94 3.78 18.92 7.99
CA LYS A 94 3.59 17.75 7.11
C LYS A 94 2.96 16.54 7.80
N ASN A 95 2.91 16.52 9.13
CA ASN A 95 2.26 15.44 9.87
C ASN A 95 0.73 15.59 9.88
N THR A 96 0.21 16.72 9.42
CA THR A 96 -1.22 16.92 9.19
C THR A 96 -1.66 16.02 8.05
N LEU A 97 -2.48 15.01 8.34
CA LEU A 97 -3.09 14.17 7.33
C LEU A 97 -4.43 14.77 6.91
N LEU A 98 -4.64 14.87 5.60
CA LEU A 98 -5.91 15.32 5.01
C LEU A 98 -6.75 14.11 4.60
N ILE A 99 -6.09 13.10 4.02
CA ILE A 99 -6.66 11.80 3.68
C ILE A 99 -5.71 10.72 4.19
N ALA A 100 -6.25 9.79 4.98
CA ALA A 100 -5.53 8.63 5.48
C ALA A 100 -6.18 7.34 4.97
N GLY A 101 -5.36 6.32 4.77
CA GLY A 101 -5.79 4.96 4.44
C GLY A 101 -5.40 3.98 5.55
N LEU A 102 -6.12 2.87 5.64
CA LEU A 102 -5.75 1.74 6.48
C LEU A 102 -5.95 0.45 5.69
N GLN A 103 -4.91 -0.38 5.65
CA GLN A 103 -5.02 -1.76 5.16
C GLN A 103 -4.85 -2.74 6.32
N ALA A 104 -5.94 -3.37 6.73
CA ALA A 104 -5.93 -4.32 7.83
C ALA A 104 -5.26 -5.65 7.43
N ARG A 105 -4.88 -6.47 8.42
CA ARG A 105 -4.23 -7.78 8.19
C ARG A 105 -5.09 -8.77 7.41
N ASN A 106 -6.41 -8.64 7.49
CA ASN A 106 -7.36 -9.39 6.66
C ASN A 106 -7.58 -8.75 5.27
N ASN A 107 -6.71 -7.82 4.88
CA ASN A 107 -6.80 -7.03 3.67
C ASN A 107 -8.04 -6.12 3.55
N ALA A 108 -8.79 -5.83 4.63
CA ALA A 108 -9.83 -4.80 4.56
C ALA A 108 -9.20 -3.42 4.30
N ARG A 109 -9.83 -2.62 3.44
CA ARG A 109 -9.37 -1.26 3.07
C ARG A 109 -10.34 -0.24 3.62
N VAL A 110 -9.82 0.76 4.30
CA VAL A 110 -10.60 1.89 4.83
C VAL A 110 -9.89 3.18 4.44
N VAL A 111 -10.65 4.18 4.01
CA VAL A 111 -10.14 5.54 3.78
C VAL A 111 -10.90 6.50 4.69
N PHE A 112 -10.13 7.35 5.35
CA PHE A 112 -10.61 8.44 6.19
C PHE A 112 -10.29 9.74 5.46
N SER A 113 -11.32 10.51 5.10
CA SER A 113 -11.17 11.86 4.55
C SER A 113 -11.61 12.87 5.59
N GLY A 114 -10.78 13.89 5.84
CA GLY A 114 -11.15 14.99 6.74
C GLY A 114 -12.10 16.01 6.12
N SER A 115 -12.40 15.88 4.83
CA SER A 115 -13.25 16.80 4.08
C SER A 115 -14.36 16.06 3.34
N LEU A 116 -15.61 16.46 3.59
CA LEU A 116 -16.76 16.06 2.78
C LEU A 116 -16.75 16.80 1.43
N ASP A 117 -16.42 18.09 1.45
CA ASP A 117 -16.36 18.96 0.27
C ASP A 117 -15.36 18.46 -0.78
N PHE A 118 -14.32 17.73 -0.36
CA PHE A 118 -13.39 17.05 -1.27
C PHE A 118 -14.09 16.19 -2.34
N PHE A 119 -15.23 15.57 -2.00
CA PHE A 119 -16.04 14.74 -2.88
C PHE A 119 -17.21 15.48 -3.54
N SER A 120 -17.27 16.81 -3.41
CA SER A 120 -18.38 17.61 -3.95
C SER A 120 -18.20 17.95 -5.43
N ASP A 121 -19.32 18.07 -6.14
CA ASP A 121 -19.33 18.55 -7.54
C ASP A 121 -18.73 19.95 -7.67
N ALA A 122 -18.84 20.78 -6.64
CA ALA A 122 -18.25 22.12 -6.62
C ALA A 122 -16.73 22.05 -6.75
N PHE A 123 -16.05 21.19 -5.97
CA PHE A 123 -14.59 21.04 -6.05
C PHE A 123 -14.15 20.24 -7.29
N PHE A 124 -14.97 19.33 -7.80
CA PHE A 124 -14.66 18.62 -9.05
C PHE A 124 -14.64 19.51 -10.29
N ASN A 125 -15.43 20.58 -10.29
CA ASN A 125 -15.61 21.46 -11.44
C ASN A 125 -14.96 22.85 -11.27
N SER A 126 -14.34 23.14 -10.14
CA SER A 126 -13.69 24.42 -9.90
C SER A 126 -12.33 24.52 -10.59
N ALA A 127 -11.95 25.74 -10.94
CA ALA A 127 -10.56 26.09 -11.18
C ALA A 127 -9.80 26.14 -9.84
N VAL A 128 -8.48 25.99 -9.86
CA VAL A 128 -7.63 26.14 -8.68
C VAL A 128 -6.48 27.09 -8.95
N GLN A 129 -6.27 28.02 -8.04
CA GLN A 129 -5.16 28.97 -8.07
C GLN A 129 -4.81 29.40 -6.64
N LYS A 130 -3.55 29.18 -6.26
CA LYS A 130 -3.03 29.71 -4.99
C LYS A 130 -3.04 31.24 -4.98
N ALA A 131 -3.35 31.83 -3.84
CA ALA A 131 -3.35 33.28 -3.67
C ALA A 131 -1.95 33.92 -3.71
N SER A 132 -0.88 33.12 -3.61
CA SER A 132 0.49 33.64 -3.71
C SER A 132 0.75 34.27 -5.10
N PRO A 133 1.42 35.43 -5.16
CA PRO A 133 1.71 36.11 -6.42
C PRO A 133 2.45 35.22 -7.43
N GLY A 134 2.01 35.21 -8.69
CA GLY A 134 2.64 34.43 -9.76
C GLY A 134 2.26 32.95 -9.81
N SER A 135 1.35 32.49 -8.94
CA SER A 135 0.87 31.11 -8.96
C SER A 135 0.08 30.78 -10.23
N ALA A 136 0.37 29.62 -10.82
CA ALA A 136 -0.34 29.12 -11.99
C ALA A 136 -1.82 28.87 -11.65
N ARG A 137 -2.69 29.19 -12.61
CA ARG A 137 -4.11 28.88 -12.55
C ARG A 137 -4.39 27.64 -13.39
N TYR A 138 -4.98 26.63 -12.77
CA TYR A 138 -5.44 25.43 -13.45
C TYR A 138 -6.93 25.53 -13.71
N SER A 139 -7.37 25.15 -14.91
CA SER A 139 -8.78 25.22 -15.30
C SER A 139 -9.67 24.23 -14.54
N LYS A 140 -9.09 23.14 -14.03
CA LYS A 140 -9.78 22.09 -13.29
C LYS A 140 -8.88 21.55 -12.17
N THR A 141 -9.47 21.24 -11.01
CA THR A 141 -8.79 20.54 -9.92
C THR A 141 -8.45 19.09 -10.28
N GLY A 142 -7.58 18.46 -9.49
CA GLY A 142 -7.33 17.01 -9.55
C GLY A 142 -8.26 16.17 -8.65
N ASN A 143 -9.29 16.77 -8.04
CA ASN A 143 -10.13 16.12 -7.03
C ASN A 143 -10.88 14.91 -7.59
N TYR A 144 -11.45 15.02 -8.80
CA TYR A 144 -12.28 13.96 -9.39
C TYR A 144 -11.45 12.70 -9.68
N GLU A 145 -10.31 12.87 -10.33
CA GLU A 145 -9.43 11.76 -10.71
C GLU A 145 -8.89 11.04 -9.46
N LEU A 146 -8.54 11.79 -8.41
CA LEU A 146 -8.12 11.20 -7.13
C LEU A 146 -9.29 10.49 -6.43
N ALA A 147 -10.47 11.11 -6.35
CA ALA A 147 -11.64 10.51 -5.71
C ALA A 147 -12.02 9.17 -6.36
N VAL A 148 -11.98 9.08 -7.70
CA VAL A 148 -12.19 7.84 -8.44
C VAL A 148 -11.11 6.81 -8.13
N ALA A 149 -9.83 7.20 -8.12
CA ALA A 149 -8.73 6.29 -7.78
C ALA A 149 -8.86 5.70 -6.38
N LEU A 150 -9.19 6.53 -5.39
CA LEU A 150 -9.45 6.11 -4.01
C LEU A 150 -10.64 5.15 -3.92
N SER A 151 -11.74 5.48 -4.62
CA SER A 151 -12.93 4.62 -4.68
C SER A 151 -12.59 3.23 -5.23
N ARG A 152 -11.92 3.17 -6.38
CA ARG A 152 -11.48 1.90 -7.01
C ARG A 152 -10.54 1.09 -6.12
N TRP A 153 -9.66 1.77 -5.39
CA TRP A 153 -8.76 1.10 -4.45
C TRP A 153 -9.52 0.53 -3.25
N VAL A 154 -10.37 1.32 -2.59
CA VAL A 154 -11.14 0.88 -1.40
C VAL A 154 -12.07 -0.28 -1.74
N PHE A 155 -12.81 -0.18 -2.85
CA PHE A 155 -13.78 -1.19 -3.27
C PHE A 155 -13.17 -2.40 -4.02
N LYS A 156 -11.87 -2.64 -3.85
CA LYS A 156 -11.20 -3.86 -4.35
C LYS A 156 -11.24 -4.01 -5.87
N GLU A 157 -11.25 -2.91 -6.61
CA GLU A 157 -11.15 -2.93 -8.08
C GLU A 157 -9.71 -2.78 -8.59
N GLU A 158 -8.85 -2.10 -7.82
CA GLU A 158 -7.42 -1.92 -8.14
C GLU A 158 -6.52 -2.53 -7.06
N GLY A 159 -5.35 -3.03 -7.44
CA GLY A 159 -4.35 -3.55 -6.49
C GLY A 159 -4.76 -4.84 -5.77
N VAL A 160 -5.64 -5.66 -6.35
CA VAL A 160 -6.03 -6.94 -5.75
C VAL A 160 -5.20 -8.05 -6.34
N LEU A 161 -4.59 -8.84 -5.47
CA LEU A 161 -3.80 -10.02 -5.82
C LEU A 161 -4.45 -11.25 -5.18
N ARG A 162 -4.27 -12.42 -5.81
CA ARG A 162 -4.59 -13.71 -5.21
C ARG A 162 -3.49 -14.74 -5.48
N VAL A 163 -3.39 -15.69 -4.57
CA VAL A 163 -2.59 -16.90 -4.74
C VAL A 163 -3.46 -17.98 -5.37
N GLY A 164 -2.98 -18.56 -6.47
CA GLY A 164 -3.59 -19.71 -7.13
C GLY A 164 -2.94 -21.02 -6.68
N ALA A 165 -2.77 -21.95 -7.62
CA ALA A 165 -2.15 -23.23 -7.34
C ALA A 165 -0.67 -23.08 -6.92
N VAL A 166 -0.29 -23.84 -5.90
CA VAL A 166 1.09 -24.02 -5.43
C VAL A 166 1.49 -25.47 -5.72
N ALA A 167 2.71 -25.69 -6.20
CA ALA A 167 3.26 -27.03 -6.39
C ALA A 167 4.74 -27.07 -6.00
N HIS A 168 5.17 -28.19 -5.42
CA HIS A 168 6.56 -28.46 -5.10
C HIS A 168 6.87 -29.94 -5.31
N HIS A 169 8.06 -30.26 -5.81
CA HIS A 169 8.48 -31.64 -6.08
C HIS A 169 10.01 -31.68 -6.23
N ARG A 170 10.60 -32.88 -6.23
CA ARG A 170 12.02 -33.00 -6.61
C ARG A 170 12.19 -32.65 -8.09
N VAL A 171 13.34 -32.10 -8.46
CA VAL A 171 13.64 -31.87 -9.87
C VAL A 171 13.67 -33.20 -10.63
N GLY A 172 12.93 -33.29 -11.73
CA GLY A 172 12.74 -34.52 -12.51
C GLY A 172 11.51 -35.36 -12.11
N GLU A 173 10.87 -35.04 -10.98
CA GLU A 173 9.58 -35.63 -10.58
C GLU A 173 8.42 -34.65 -10.87
N THR A 174 7.16 -35.12 -10.77
CA THR A 174 5.96 -34.28 -11.01
C THR A 174 5.05 -34.17 -9.78
N GLN A 175 5.23 -35.02 -8.79
CA GLN A 175 4.41 -35.09 -7.58
C GLN A 175 5.24 -34.75 -6.35
N PRO A 176 4.64 -34.11 -5.32
CA PRO A 176 5.33 -33.88 -4.05
C PRO A 176 5.62 -35.23 -3.36
N PRO A 177 6.85 -35.48 -2.88
CA PRO A 177 7.14 -36.64 -2.07
C PRO A 177 6.57 -36.48 -0.65
N THR A 178 6.35 -37.60 0.05
CA THR A 178 5.92 -37.59 1.47
C THR A 178 6.94 -36.88 2.38
N ALA A 179 8.22 -37.06 2.09
CA ALA A 179 9.32 -36.37 2.77
C ALA A 179 10.49 -36.19 1.80
N TYR A 180 11.12 -35.01 1.88
CA TYR A 180 12.37 -34.73 1.17
C TYR A 180 13.55 -35.24 1.97
N THR A 181 14.68 -35.47 1.31
CA THR A 181 15.96 -35.69 1.98
C THR A 181 16.76 -34.39 2.07
N ILE A 182 17.64 -34.31 3.08
CA ILE A 182 18.65 -33.25 3.12
C ILE A 182 19.36 -33.16 1.77
N THR A 183 19.74 -31.95 1.35
CA THR A 183 20.47 -31.72 0.09
C THR A 183 19.73 -32.09 -1.21
N ASP A 184 18.44 -32.47 -1.16
CA ASP A 184 17.63 -32.67 -2.37
C ASP A 184 17.55 -31.39 -3.21
N LEU A 185 17.56 -31.55 -4.53
CA LEU A 185 17.23 -30.46 -5.45
C LEU A 185 15.71 -30.41 -5.64
N VAL A 186 15.11 -29.28 -5.28
CA VAL A 186 13.65 -29.10 -5.23
C VAL A 186 13.23 -27.95 -6.15
N GLU A 187 12.11 -28.15 -6.83
CA GLU A 187 11.41 -27.09 -7.55
C GLU A 187 10.18 -26.65 -6.76
N TYR A 188 10.01 -25.34 -6.61
CA TYR A 188 8.81 -24.71 -6.07
C TYR A 188 8.17 -23.86 -7.15
N SER A 189 6.84 -23.89 -7.25
CA SER A 189 6.07 -23.03 -8.13
C SER A 189 4.79 -22.51 -7.48
N ILE A 190 4.42 -21.28 -7.83
CA ILE A 190 3.21 -20.60 -7.35
C ILE A 190 2.59 -19.77 -8.48
N VAL A 191 1.26 -19.84 -8.60
CA VAL A 191 0.49 -18.96 -9.49
C VAL A 191 0.07 -17.73 -8.69
N ILE A 192 0.35 -16.53 -9.22
CA ILE A 192 -0.12 -15.27 -8.64
C ILE A 192 -0.87 -14.50 -9.73
N GLU A 193 -2.08 -14.09 -9.41
CA GLU A 193 -2.96 -13.37 -10.34
C GLU A 193 -3.34 -12.00 -9.76
N LYS A 194 -3.48 -11.02 -10.65
CA LYS A 194 -3.99 -9.68 -10.35
C LYS A 194 -5.41 -9.56 -10.91
N LEU A 195 -6.30 -8.91 -10.16
CA LEU A 195 -7.59 -8.50 -10.68
C LEU A 195 -7.41 -7.25 -11.55
N SER A 196 -7.84 -7.33 -12.81
CA SER A 196 -7.83 -6.23 -13.77
C SER A 196 -9.16 -6.24 -14.53
N GLU A 197 -9.94 -5.16 -14.41
CA GLU A 197 -11.24 -5.01 -15.10
C GLU A 197 -12.18 -6.21 -14.88
N GLY A 198 -12.26 -6.71 -13.64
CA GLY A 198 -13.09 -7.86 -13.27
C GLY A 198 -12.55 -9.22 -13.70
N LYS A 199 -11.40 -9.28 -14.39
CA LYS A 199 -10.75 -10.53 -14.82
C LYS A 199 -9.45 -10.77 -14.06
N TRP A 200 -9.18 -12.05 -13.79
CA TRP A 200 -7.92 -12.46 -13.21
C TRP A 200 -6.90 -12.68 -14.31
N VAL A 201 -5.79 -11.95 -14.23
CA VAL A 201 -4.69 -12.02 -15.19
C VAL A 201 -3.39 -12.36 -14.45
N PRO A 202 -2.40 -13.00 -15.09
CA PRO A 202 -1.11 -13.24 -14.47
C PRO A 202 -0.50 -11.96 -13.90
N PHE A 203 -0.02 -11.99 -12.66
CA PHE A 203 0.66 -10.86 -12.05
C PHE A 203 2.08 -10.70 -12.59
N ASP A 204 2.55 -9.46 -12.69
CA ASP A 204 3.90 -9.06 -13.12
C ASP A 204 4.66 -8.44 -11.94
N GLY A 205 5.19 -9.28 -11.05
CA GLY A 205 6.08 -8.88 -9.97
C GLY A 205 7.50 -9.35 -10.25
N ASP A 206 8.48 -8.46 -10.18
CA ASP A 206 9.90 -8.74 -10.39
C ASP A 206 10.63 -9.12 -9.08
N ASP A 207 10.01 -8.84 -7.94
CA ASP A 207 10.63 -8.84 -6.62
C ASP A 207 9.98 -9.82 -5.63
N ILE A 208 9.33 -10.86 -6.16
CA ILE A 208 8.67 -11.90 -5.36
C ILE A 208 9.73 -12.86 -4.80
N GLN A 209 9.71 -13.06 -3.48
CA GLN A 209 10.67 -13.92 -2.79
C GLN A 209 9.99 -15.16 -2.21
N LEU A 210 10.74 -16.27 -2.26
CA LEU A 210 10.48 -17.49 -1.52
C LEU A 210 11.45 -17.57 -0.34
N GLU A 211 10.90 -17.83 0.84
CA GLU A 211 11.65 -18.19 2.03
C GLU A 211 11.45 -19.68 2.34
N PHE A 212 12.54 -20.40 2.63
CA PHE A 212 12.49 -21.74 3.20
C PHE A 212 12.86 -21.66 4.68
N VAL A 213 11.87 -21.84 5.55
CA VAL A 213 11.92 -21.40 6.96
C VAL A 213 11.68 -22.57 7.90
N ARG A 214 12.32 -22.57 9.08
CA ARG A 214 11.95 -23.42 10.22
C ARG A 214 11.58 -22.58 11.44
N ILE A 215 12.58 -21.92 12.02
CA ILE A 215 12.40 -20.83 13.01
C ILE A 215 12.78 -19.53 12.29
N ASP A 216 14.00 -19.51 11.76
CA ASP A 216 14.53 -18.45 10.90
C ASP A 216 14.64 -18.94 9.44
N PRO A 217 14.70 -18.02 8.46
CA PRO A 217 14.87 -18.39 7.04
C PRO A 217 16.26 -18.97 6.78
N PHE A 218 16.32 -20.20 6.28
CA PHE A 218 17.56 -20.87 5.86
C PHE A 218 17.93 -20.50 4.42
N VAL A 219 16.92 -20.37 3.55
CA VAL A 219 17.09 -19.96 2.16
C VAL A 219 16.10 -18.84 1.88
N ARG A 220 16.58 -17.77 1.23
CA ARG A 220 15.74 -16.73 0.65
C ARG A 220 16.18 -16.51 -0.78
N THR A 221 15.26 -16.62 -1.72
CA THR A 221 15.56 -16.51 -3.16
C THR A 221 14.42 -15.82 -3.89
N PHE A 222 14.73 -15.19 -5.02
CA PHE A 222 13.71 -14.61 -5.90
C PHE A 222 13.08 -15.69 -6.76
N LEU A 223 11.76 -15.62 -6.92
CA LEU A 223 11.04 -16.45 -7.86
C LEU A 223 11.16 -15.86 -9.26
N LYS A 224 11.41 -16.70 -10.26
CA LYS A 224 11.47 -16.30 -11.65
C LYS A 224 10.12 -16.57 -12.32
N LYS A 225 9.63 -15.61 -13.09
CA LYS A 225 8.42 -15.80 -13.88
C LYS A 225 8.73 -16.73 -15.06
N ASN A 226 8.01 -17.85 -15.13
CA ASN A 226 8.07 -18.82 -16.22
C ASN A 226 6.63 -19.07 -16.72
N GLY A 227 6.25 -18.42 -17.81
CA GLY A 227 4.88 -18.44 -18.31
C GLY A 227 3.91 -17.78 -17.32
N GLY A 228 2.85 -18.50 -16.94
CA GLY A 228 1.84 -18.02 -15.98
C GLY A 228 2.15 -18.31 -14.51
N LYS A 229 3.36 -18.78 -14.19
CA LYS A 229 3.75 -19.17 -12.82
C LYS A 229 5.08 -18.52 -12.43
N TYR A 230 5.30 -18.43 -11.14
CA TYR A 230 6.57 -18.08 -10.53
C TYR A 230 7.23 -19.36 -10.03
N SER A 231 8.45 -19.65 -10.45
CA SER A 231 9.17 -20.85 -10.01
C SER A 231 10.63 -20.60 -9.68
N VAL A 232 11.18 -21.49 -8.86
CA VAL A 232 12.60 -21.52 -8.52
C VAL A 232 13.02 -22.95 -8.23
N GLN A 233 14.24 -23.29 -8.62
CA GLN A 233 14.89 -24.53 -8.23
C GLN A 233 16.03 -24.20 -7.27
N PHE A 234 16.10 -24.92 -6.15
CA PHE A 234 17.15 -24.74 -5.17
C PHE A 234 17.42 -26.03 -4.39
N LYS A 235 18.57 -26.08 -3.73
CA LYS A 235 19.01 -27.22 -2.94
C LYS A 235 18.58 -27.04 -1.49
N LEU A 236 17.98 -28.07 -0.89
CA LEU A 236 17.62 -28.05 0.53
C LEU A 236 18.87 -28.02 1.42
N PRO A 237 18.79 -27.42 2.63
CA PRO A 237 19.91 -27.41 3.57
C PRO A 237 20.26 -28.83 4.04
N ASP A 238 21.44 -28.95 4.66
CA ASP A 238 21.93 -30.16 5.32
C ASP A 238 21.30 -30.42 6.70
N VAL A 239 20.53 -29.44 7.21
CA VAL A 239 19.77 -29.54 8.46
C VAL A 239 18.40 -30.16 8.20
N TYR A 240 18.08 -31.22 8.93
CA TYR A 240 16.78 -31.89 8.89
C TYR A 240 15.75 -31.26 9.84
N GLY A 241 14.47 -31.58 9.62
CA GLY A 241 13.36 -31.11 10.43
C GLY A 241 12.11 -30.80 9.60
N VAL A 242 11.17 -30.10 10.22
CA VAL A 242 9.97 -29.59 9.55
C VAL A 242 10.26 -28.16 9.09
N PHE A 243 10.06 -27.90 7.81
CA PHE A 243 10.27 -26.60 7.18
C PHE A 243 8.98 -26.11 6.54
N GLN A 244 8.98 -24.84 6.14
CA GLN A 244 7.89 -24.21 5.40
C GLN A 244 8.46 -23.48 4.18
N PHE A 245 7.86 -23.72 3.02
CA PHE A 245 7.93 -22.77 1.91
C PHE A 245 7.01 -21.61 2.26
N LYS A 246 7.54 -20.39 2.29
CA LYS A 246 6.80 -19.19 2.62
C LYS A 246 6.97 -18.15 1.52
N VAL A 247 5.86 -17.68 0.97
CA VAL A 247 5.80 -16.54 0.07
C VAL A 247 4.99 -15.46 0.76
N ASP A 248 5.65 -14.34 1.07
CA ASP A 248 5.08 -13.20 1.76
C ASP A 248 5.29 -11.95 0.89
N TYR A 249 4.23 -11.54 0.19
CA TYR A 249 4.26 -10.40 -0.71
C TYR A 249 3.47 -9.24 -0.13
N ASN A 250 4.20 -8.31 0.49
CA ASN A 250 3.66 -7.09 1.05
C ASN A 250 4.23 -5.88 0.30
N ARG A 251 3.38 -5.23 -0.52
CA ARG A 251 3.74 -4.03 -1.29
C ARG A 251 2.66 -2.97 -1.15
N LEU A 252 3.10 -1.72 -1.10
CA LEU A 252 2.24 -0.56 -0.93
C LEU A 252 1.13 -0.52 -2.00
N GLY A 253 -0.13 -0.46 -1.55
CA GLY A 253 -1.32 -0.42 -2.41
C GLY A 253 -1.81 -1.78 -2.91
N TYR A 254 -1.00 -2.84 -2.81
CA TYR A 254 -1.41 -4.21 -3.16
C TYR A 254 -1.97 -4.97 -1.97
N THR A 255 -2.78 -5.98 -2.26
CA THR A 255 -3.22 -6.97 -1.25
C THR A 255 -2.00 -7.71 -0.70
N HIS A 256 -1.93 -7.85 0.63
CA HIS A 256 -0.90 -8.64 1.28
C HIS A 256 -1.15 -10.12 0.98
N LEU A 257 -0.22 -10.76 0.27
CA LEU A 257 -0.27 -12.20 0.01
C LEU A 257 0.59 -12.93 1.02
N TYR A 258 0.03 -13.97 1.60
CA TYR A 258 0.73 -14.87 2.50
C TYR A 258 0.36 -16.30 2.14
N SER A 259 1.34 -17.08 1.70
CA SER A 259 1.18 -18.50 1.37
C SER A 259 2.28 -19.31 2.04
N THR A 260 1.88 -20.34 2.77
CA THR A 260 2.80 -21.23 3.47
C THR A 260 2.48 -22.68 3.18
N THR A 261 3.50 -23.48 2.88
CA THR A 261 3.37 -24.93 2.68
C THR A 261 4.41 -25.66 3.52
N GLN A 262 3.95 -26.45 4.48
CA GLN A 262 4.81 -27.20 5.38
C GLN A 262 5.32 -28.48 4.70
N VAL A 263 6.60 -28.78 4.89
CA VAL A 263 7.25 -29.99 4.39
C VAL A 263 8.21 -30.57 5.41
N SER A 264 8.40 -31.89 5.36
CA SER A 264 9.36 -32.59 6.21
C SER A 264 10.62 -32.92 5.41
N VAL A 265 11.78 -32.53 5.97
CA VAL A 265 13.11 -32.86 5.45
C VAL A 265 13.75 -33.86 6.40
N ARG A 266 13.96 -35.09 5.95
CA ARG A 266 14.57 -36.18 6.73
C ARG A 266 16.06 -36.32 6.42
N PRO A 267 16.86 -36.85 7.35
CA PRO A 267 18.22 -37.28 7.04
C PRO A 267 18.23 -38.45 6.04
N LEU A 268 19.43 -38.78 5.56
CA LEU A 268 19.67 -39.96 4.72
C LEU A 268 19.34 -41.25 5.48
N GLN A 269 18.79 -42.23 4.77
CA GLN A 269 18.64 -43.59 5.29
C GLN A 269 19.96 -44.36 5.18
N HIS A 270 20.11 -45.43 5.96
CA HIS A 270 21.32 -46.26 5.96
C HIS A 270 21.67 -46.85 4.57
N THR A 271 20.69 -46.96 3.66
CA THR A 271 20.88 -47.42 2.27
C THR A 271 21.36 -46.34 1.30
N GLN A 272 21.34 -45.07 1.71
CA GLN A 272 21.60 -43.90 0.85
C GLN A 272 22.99 -43.28 1.06
N TYR A 273 23.80 -43.84 1.96
CA TYR A 273 25.19 -43.43 2.15
C TYR A 273 26.08 -43.99 1.03
N GLU A 274 27.10 -43.21 0.66
CA GLU A 274 28.16 -43.63 -0.27
C GLU A 274 28.88 -44.87 0.26
N ARG A 275 29.24 -45.79 -0.64
CA ARG A 275 29.88 -47.07 -0.33
C ARG A 275 31.17 -47.22 -1.10
#